data_AF-C2KZT3-F1
#
_entry.id   AF-C2KZT3-F1
#
_cell.length_a   1.000
_cell.length_b   1.000
_cell.length_c   1.000
_cell.angle_alpha   90.00
_cell.angle_beta   90.00
_cell.angle_gamma   90.00
#
_symmetry.space_group_name_H-M   'P 1'
#
loop_
_entity.id
_entity.type
_entity.pdbx_description
1 polymer ?
#
loop_
_entity_poly.entity_id
_entity_poly.type
_entity_poly.pdbx_seq_one_letter_code
_entity_poly.pdbx_strand_id
1 'polypeptide(L)' 'MKKKKALVKIGFVETVQLLKILLFPIVEAIKKNELFERTWSHEKKMWK' A
#
# COMPACT_ATOMS: atom_id res chain seq x y z
N MET A 1 -9.27 24.89 11.39
CA MET A 1 -8.74 23.84 12.29
C MET A 1 -7.74 22.97 11.53
N LYS A 2 -6.45 22.97 11.88
CA LYS A 2 -5.48 22.00 11.33
C LYS A 2 -5.76 20.64 11.99
N LYS A 3 -6.33 19.66 11.25
CA LYS A 3 -6.41 18.27 11.72
C LYS A 3 -4.98 17.79 11.96
N LYS A 4 -4.54 17.71 13.23
CA LYS A 4 -3.33 16.97 13.59
C LYS A 4 -3.59 15.53 13.14
N LYS A 5 -2.92 15.08 12.08
CA LYS A 5 -2.88 13.66 11.72
C LYS A 5 -2.29 12.96 12.94
N ALA A 6 -3.12 12.25 13.70
CA ALA A 6 -2.63 11.38 14.75
C ALA A 6 -1.69 10.38 14.06
N LEU A 7 -0.41 10.43 14.40
CA LEU A 7 0.54 9.41 13.99
C LEU A 7 0.05 8.12 14.64
N VAL A 8 -0.59 7.26 13.85
CA VAL A 8 -1.05 5.96 14.33
C VAL A 8 0.21 5.20 14.75
N LYS A 9 0.22 4.74 16.00
CA LYS A 9 1.35 3.99 16.57
C LYS A 9 1.33 2.58 15.99
N ILE A 10 1.76 2.44 14.74
CA ILE A 10 1.90 1.18 14.03
C ILE A 10 3.33 0.70 14.30
N GLY A 11 3.48 -0.56 14.71
CA GLY A 11 4.80 -1.15 14.90
C GLY A 11 5.55 -1.33 13.59
N PHE A 12 6.84 -1.63 13.69
CA PHE A 12 7.69 -1.82 12.52
C PHE A 12 7.21 -3.00 11.66
N VAL A 13 6.83 -4.12 12.29
CA VAL A 13 6.37 -5.33 11.59
C VAL A 13 5.09 -5.06 10.82
N GLU A 14 4.12 -4.41 11.45
CA GLU A 14 2.85 -4.04 10.82
C GLU A 14 3.07 -3.05 9.68
N THR A 15 4.01 -2.11 9.84
CA THR A 15 4.39 -1.19 8.76
C THR A 15 4.99 -1.94 7.57
N VAL A 16 5.91 -2.89 7.82
CA VAL A 16 6.50 -3.72 6.76
C VAL A 16 5.44 -4.57 6.06
N GLN A 17 4.47 -5.11 6.80
CA GLN A 17 3.35 -5.85 6.20
C GLN A 17 2.49 -4.97 5.30
N LEU A 18 2.16 -3.74 5.73
CA LEU A 18 1.42 -2.78 4.90
C LEU A 18 2.19 -2.41 3.63
N LEU A 19 3.50 -2.17 3.74
CA LEU A 19 4.35 -1.90 2.59
C LEU A 19 4.38 -3.08 1.61
N LYS A 20 4.42 -4.33 2.11
CA LYS A 20 4.33 -5.51 1.24
C LYS A 20 3.02 -5.56 0.47
N ILE A 21 1.87 -5.29 1.10
CA ILE A 21 0.56 -5.27 0.42
C ILE A 21 0.54 -4.24 -0.73
N LEU A 22 1.17 -3.09 -0.52
CA LEU A 22 1.23 -2.03 -1.53
C LEU A 22 2.23 -2.36 -2.65
N LEU A 23 3.44 -2.80 -2.30
CA LEU A 23 4.55 -2.91 -3.25
C LEU A 23 4.61 -4.24 -3.99
N PHE A 24 4.15 -5.33 -3.38
CA PHE A 24 4.31 -6.67 -3.95
C PHE A 24 3.62 -6.83 -5.32
N PRO A 25 2.37 -6.35 -5.52
CA PRO A 25 1.72 -6.44 -6.83
C PRO A 25 2.44 -5.67 -7.94
N ILE A 26 3.09 -4.55 -7.59
CA ILE A 26 3.89 -3.73 -8.52
C ILE A 26 5.16 -4.49 -8.92
N VAL A 27 5.86 -5.05 -7.94
CA VAL A 27 7.08 -5.86 -8.18
C VAL A 27 6.78 -7.06 -9.05
N GLU A 28 5.66 -7.74 -8.83
CA GLU A 28 5.24 -8.89 -9.65
C GLU A 28 4.96 -8.50 -11.10
N ALA A 29 4.30 -7.36 -11.34
CA ALA A 29 4.08 -6.85 -12.70
C ALA A 29 5.41 -6.51 -13.40
N ILE A 30 6.34 -5.87 -12.70
CA ILE A 30 7.69 -5.58 -13.23
C ILE A 30 8.40 -6.88 -13.61
N LYS A 31 8.42 -7.89 -12.74
CA LYS A 31 9.07 -9.19 -13.01
C LYS A 31 8.47 -9.91 -14.22
N LYS A 32 7.16 -9.79 -14.42
CA LYS A 32 6.44 -10.42 -15.52
C LYS A 32 6.45 -9.60 -16.80
N ASN A 33 7.03 -8.40 -16.78
CA ASN A 33 6.96 -7.43 -17.86
C ASN A 33 5.50 -7.12 -18.27
N GLU A 34 4.62 -7.01 -17.27
CA GLU A 34 3.21 -6.69 -17.42
C GLU A 34 2.95 -5.23 -17.07
N LEU A 35 2.01 -4.60 -17.77
CA LEU A 35 1.57 -3.25 -17.43
C LEU A 35 0.76 -3.28 -16.13
N PHE A 36 1.11 -2.42 -15.17
CA PHE A 36 0.41 -2.32 -13.88
C PHE A 36 -0.58 -1.15 -13.88
N GLU A 37 -1.85 -1.41 -14.20
CA GLU A 37 -2.91 -0.39 -14.29
C GLU A 37 -3.87 -0.39 -13.09
N ARG A 38 -3.49 -1.05 -11.98
CA ARG A 38 -4.34 -1.13 -10.79
C ARG A 38 -4.36 0.18 -10.02
N THR A 39 -5.50 0.50 -9.42
CA THR A 39 -5.67 1.70 -8.60
C THR A 39 -5.89 1.33 -7.13
N TRP A 40 -5.17 1.97 -6.22
CA TRP A 40 -5.36 1.73 -4.79
C TRP A 40 -6.69 2.31 -4.28
N SER A 41 -7.54 1.47 -3.69
CA SER A 41 -8.75 1.92 -3.00
C SER A 41 -8.46 2.16 -1.53
N HIS A 42 -8.46 3.43 -1.10
CA HIS A 42 -8.26 3.80 0.30
C HIS A 42 -9.37 3.26 1.23
N GLU A 43 -10.62 3.25 0.76
CA GLU A 43 -11.77 2.74 1.52
C GLU A 43 -11.67 1.24 1.75
N LYS A 44 -11.38 0.48 0.68
CA LYS A 44 -11.32 -0.99 0.72
C LYS A 44 -9.93 -1.52 1.13
N LYS A 45 -8.94 -0.64 1.27
CA LYS A 45 -7.53 -0.96 1.54
C LYS A 45 -6.99 -2.09 0.65
N MET A 46 -7.29 -2.01 -0.65
CA MET A 46 -6.88 -3.01 -1.64
C MET A 46 -6.67 -2.39 -3.01
N TRP A 47 -5.91 -3.08 -3.85
CA TRP A 47 -5.81 -2.78 -5.28
C TRP A 47 -7.11 -3.16 -6.00
N LYS A 48 -7.65 -2.23 -6.79
CA LYS A 48 -8.72 -2.45 -7.76
C LYS A 48 -8.15 -2.59 -9.15
#